data_AF-A0A9P1ERJ7-F1
#
_entry.id   AF-A0A9P1ERJ7-F1
#
_cell.length_a   1.000
_cell.length_b   1.000
_cell.length_c   1.000
_cell.angle_alpha   90.00
_cell.angle_beta   90.00
_cell.angle_gamma   90.00
#
_symmetry.space_group_name_H-M   'P 1'
#
loop_
_entity.id
_entity.type
_entity.pdbx_description
1 polymer ?
#
loop_
_entity_poly.entity_id
_entity_poly.type
_entity_poly.pdbx_seq_one_letter_code
_entity_poly.pdbx_strand_id
1 'polypeptide(L)'
;MEEEHEEGQSGGVQGNAPSEDGPGKEYELYVKNEELVDKLKLLNYEDGFLKLGAAYKPILKHYFVKSRNVGEQFFLFTSLAAWLIRKSGDDSYNMPLEFDDPNSTLANIMAAAKIVPLESLNVLLLLFLFLLLNGSRVSGRSM
;
A
#
# COMPACT_ATOMS: atom_id res chain seq x y z
N MET A 1 22.87 63.76 23.16
CA MET A 1 22.38 62.36 23.18
C MET A 1 20.87 62.48 23.10
N GLU A 2 20.33 62.98 21.99
CA GLU A 2 20.15 62.27 20.70
C GLU A 2 19.30 61.01 20.86
N GLU A 3 18.20 61.05 20.10
CA GLU A 3 17.11 60.08 19.91
C GLU A 3 17.67 58.72 19.42
N GLU A 4 16.96 57.59 19.56
CA GLU A 4 16.03 57.14 18.52
C GLU A 4 15.07 56.05 19.04
N HIS A 5 13.84 56.12 18.53
CA HIS A 5 12.86 55.02 18.42
C HIS A 5 13.43 53.87 17.56
N GLU A 6 13.08 52.63 17.88
CA GLU A 6 12.91 51.60 16.85
C GLU A 6 11.58 50.86 17.03
N GLU A 7 10.83 50.88 15.93
CA GLU A 7 9.53 50.23 15.71
C GLU A 7 9.70 48.75 15.33
N GLY A 8 8.73 47.93 15.75
CA GLY A 8 8.03 46.98 14.87
C GLY A 8 8.78 45.81 14.22
N GLN A 9 8.47 44.60 14.70
CA GLN A 9 8.12 43.43 13.85
C GLN A 9 7.44 42.38 14.75
N SER A 10 6.11 42.37 14.81
CA SER A 10 5.21 41.64 13.91
C SER A 10 5.48 40.13 13.86
N GLY A 11 4.70 39.40 14.66
CA GLY A 11 3.99 38.20 14.23
C GLY A 11 4.78 37.12 13.49
N GLY A 12 5.42 36.24 14.25
CA GLY A 12 5.73 34.88 13.82
C GLY A 12 4.89 33.90 14.62
N VAL A 13 3.59 33.82 14.35
CA VAL A 13 2.82 32.61 14.68
C VAL A 13 3.55 31.48 13.94
N GLN A 14 4.28 30.64 14.68
CA GLN A 14 4.64 29.33 14.18
C GLN A 14 3.32 28.63 13.92
N GLY A 15 2.85 28.75 12.68
CA GLY A 15 1.78 27.94 12.16
C GLY A 15 2.21 26.52 12.41
N ASN A 16 1.48 25.85 13.30
CA ASN A 16 1.26 24.43 13.17
C ASN A 16 0.90 24.24 11.69
N ALA A 17 1.85 23.75 10.90
CA ALA A 17 1.51 23.18 9.62
C ALA A 17 0.39 22.19 9.93
N PRO A 18 -0.80 22.32 9.32
CA PRO A 18 -1.80 21.28 9.47
C PRO A 18 -1.09 20.01 9.01
N SER A 19 -0.92 19.06 9.93
CA SER A 19 -0.51 17.70 9.58
C SER A 19 -1.38 17.32 8.39
N GLU A 20 -0.76 17.15 7.22
CA GLU A 20 -1.51 16.97 5.99
C GLU A 20 -2.33 15.66 5.97
N ASP A 21 -2.41 14.92 7.08
CA ASP A 21 -3.33 13.81 7.32
C ASP A 21 -4.72 14.32 7.76
N GLY A 22 -5.39 15.05 6.87
CA GLY A 22 -6.82 15.34 7.03
C GLY A 22 -7.67 14.09 6.75
N PRO A 23 -8.92 14.01 7.27
CA PRO A 23 -9.82 12.87 7.04
C PRO A 23 -10.12 12.61 5.55
N GLY A 24 -9.89 13.60 4.69
CA GLY A 24 -9.93 13.44 3.23
C GLY A 24 -8.88 12.49 2.68
N LYS A 25 -7.64 12.53 3.19
CA LYS A 25 -6.57 11.59 2.77
C LYS A 25 -6.88 10.14 3.22
N GLU A 26 -7.51 9.98 4.38
CA GLU A 26 -7.96 8.65 4.83
C GLU A 26 -9.07 8.11 3.91
N TYR A 27 -10.03 8.96 3.52
CA TYR A 27 -11.11 8.57 2.60
C TYR A 27 -10.59 8.11 1.23
N GLU A 28 -9.57 8.77 0.68
CA GLU A 28 -8.92 8.36 -0.59
C GLU A 28 -8.40 6.92 -0.56
N LEU A 29 -7.90 6.45 0.59
CA LEU A 29 -7.42 5.08 0.75
C LEU A 29 -8.55 4.07 0.66
N TYR A 30 -9.72 4.38 1.22
CA TYR A 30 -10.89 3.53 1.08
C TYR A 30 -11.31 3.44 -0.38
N VAL A 31 -11.44 4.57 -1.08
CA VAL A 31 -11.82 4.62 -2.51
C VAL A 31 -10.86 3.79 -3.36
N LYS A 32 -9.54 3.96 -3.18
CA LYS A 32 -8.52 3.15 -3.89
C LYS A 32 -8.64 1.66 -3.60
N ASN A 33 -8.98 1.27 -2.36
CA ASN A 33 -9.21 -0.13 -2.02
C ASN A 33 -10.49 -0.68 -2.67
N GLU A 34 -11.55 0.13 -2.79
CA GLU A 34 -12.75 -0.28 -3.53
C GLU A 34 -12.43 -0.54 -5.00
N GLU A 35 -11.74 0.39 -5.65
CA GLU A 35 -11.31 0.25 -7.05
C GLU A 35 -10.41 -0.98 -7.26
N LEU A 36 -9.50 -1.25 -6.33
CA LEU A 36 -8.66 -2.44 -6.35
C LEU A 36 -9.52 -3.71 -6.31
N VAL A 37 -10.43 -3.81 -5.35
CA VAL A 37 -11.29 -5.00 -5.19
C VAL A 37 -12.17 -5.20 -6.43
N ASP A 38 -12.69 -4.13 -7.01
CA ASP A 38 -13.50 -4.21 -8.23
C ASP A 38 -12.67 -4.69 -9.43
N LYS A 39 -11.43 -4.23 -9.59
CA LYS A 39 -10.51 -4.74 -10.61
C LYS A 39 -10.17 -6.22 -10.40
N LEU A 40 -9.99 -6.66 -9.16
CA LEU A 40 -9.74 -8.07 -8.86
C LEU A 40 -10.94 -8.96 -9.26
N LYS A 41 -12.16 -8.49 -9.04
CA LYS A 41 -13.38 -9.19 -9.50
C LYS A 41 -13.43 -9.31 -11.02
N LEU A 42 -13.08 -8.25 -11.75
CA LEU A 42 -12.98 -8.30 -13.22
C LEU A 42 -11.95 -9.34 -13.71
N LEU A 43 -10.89 -9.58 -12.92
CA LEU A 43 -9.88 -10.60 -13.19
C LEU A 43 -10.27 -12.02 -12.74
N ASN A 44 -11.49 -12.22 -12.24
CA ASN A 44 -11.97 -13.48 -11.66
C ASN A 44 -11.05 -14.02 -10.55
N TYR A 45 -10.58 -13.14 -9.65
CA TYR A 45 -9.67 -13.56 -8.58
C TYR A 45 -10.28 -14.62 -7.65
N GLU A 46 -11.61 -14.68 -7.50
CA GLU A 46 -12.26 -15.69 -6.66
C GLU A 46 -12.06 -17.10 -7.21
N ASP A 47 -12.17 -17.26 -8.53
CA ASP A 47 -11.95 -18.55 -9.19
C ASP A 47 -10.47 -18.86 -9.45
N GLY A 48 -9.61 -17.83 -9.50
CA GLY A 48 -8.18 -17.98 -9.76
C GLY A 48 -7.32 -18.02 -8.50
N PHE A 49 -7.36 -16.95 -7.71
CA PHE A 49 -6.50 -16.75 -6.54
C PHE A 49 -6.98 -17.53 -5.32
N LEU A 50 -8.28 -17.46 -4.98
CA LEU A 50 -8.79 -18.13 -3.76
C LEU A 50 -8.74 -19.66 -3.86
N LYS A 51 -8.74 -20.21 -5.08
CA LYS A 51 -8.61 -21.66 -5.31
C LYS A 51 -7.17 -22.18 -5.17
N LEU A 52 -6.17 -21.31 -5.03
CA LEU A 52 -4.78 -21.74 -4.84
C LEU A 52 -4.53 -22.40 -3.48
N GLY A 53 -5.40 -22.19 -2.49
CA GLY A 53 -5.24 -22.78 -1.17
C GLY A 53 -6.07 -22.09 -0.08
N ALA A 54 -6.27 -22.80 1.04
CA ALA A 54 -7.09 -22.33 2.16
C ALA A 54 -6.51 -21.09 2.90
N ALA A 55 -5.23 -20.77 2.68
CA ALA A 55 -4.59 -19.58 3.24
C ALA A 55 -5.07 -18.27 2.58
N TYR A 56 -5.61 -18.34 1.35
CA TYR A 56 -6.05 -17.16 0.61
C TYR A 56 -7.51 -16.86 0.93
N LYS A 57 -7.73 -15.75 1.62
CA LYS A 57 -9.06 -15.32 2.07
C LYS A 57 -9.67 -14.30 1.12
N PRO A 58 -11.01 -14.24 1.01
CA PRO A 58 -11.69 -13.17 0.29
C PRO A 58 -11.28 -11.78 0.81
N ILE A 59 -10.91 -10.89 -0.11
CA ILE A 59 -10.47 -9.53 0.23
C ILE A 59 -11.72 -8.65 0.41
N LEU A 60 -11.97 -8.22 1.65
CA LEU A 60 -13.07 -7.29 1.95
C LEU A 60 -12.76 -5.87 1.43
N LYS A 61 -13.82 -5.09 1.19
CA LYS A 61 -13.80 -3.73 0.62
C LYS A 61 -12.89 -2.72 1.34
N HIS A 62 -12.53 -2.99 2.59
CA HIS A 62 -11.64 -2.15 3.39
C HIS A 62 -10.55 -2.96 4.09
N TYR A 63 -10.29 -4.19 3.61
CA TYR A 63 -9.41 -5.15 4.27
C TYR A 63 -8.01 -4.58 4.45
N PHE A 64 -7.45 -3.98 3.40
CA PHE A 64 -6.12 -3.42 3.49
C PHE A 64 -6.10 -2.12 4.32
N VAL A 65 -7.22 -1.38 4.44
CA VAL A 65 -7.27 -0.09 5.19
C VAL A 65 -7.35 -0.29 6.70
N LYS A 66 -8.05 -1.33 7.18
CA LYS A 66 -8.35 -1.52 8.62
C LYS A 66 -7.85 -2.85 9.20
N SER A 67 -6.85 -3.50 8.60
CA SER A 67 -6.43 -4.81 9.10
C SER A 67 -5.89 -4.72 10.53
N ARG A 68 -6.27 -5.71 11.35
CA ARG A 68 -5.76 -5.88 12.72
C ARG A 68 -4.47 -6.68 12.76
N ASN A 69 -4.16 -7.40 11.69
CA ASN A 69 -2.99 -8.27 11.57
C ASN A 69 -2.16 -7.84 10.36
N VAL A 70 -1.07 -7.12 10.63
CA VAL A 70 -0.16 -6.59 9.60
C VAL A 70 0.56 -7.70 8.86
N GLY A 71 0.90 -8.81 9.54
CA GLY A 71 1.58 -9.96 8.92
C GLY A 71 0.68 -10.67 7.91
N GLU A 72 -0.55 -11.00 8.32
CA GLU A 72 -1.55 -11.61 7.43
C GLU A 72 -1.89 -10.70 6.25
N GLN A 73 -2.00 -9.40 6.50
CA GLN A 73 -2.23 -8.41 5.45
C GLN A 73 -1.07 -8.38 4.45
N PHE A 74 0.17 -8.40 4.93
CA PHE A 74 1.36 -8.42 4.09
C PHE A 74 1.47 -9.71 3.27
N PHE A 75 1.21 -10.86 3.90
CA PHE A 75 1.18 -12.14 3.19
C PHE A 75 0.13 -12.12 2.07
N LEU A 76 -1.13 -11.80 2.40
CA LEU A 76 -2.20 -11.77 1.40
C LEU A 76 -1.90 -10.77 0.27
N PHE A 77 -1.29 -9.64 0.62
CA PHE A 77 -0.84 -8.63 -0.34
C PHE A 77 0.22 -9.17 -1.30
N THR A 78 1.29 -9.74 -0.76
CA THR A 78 2.43 -10.22 -1.55
C THR A 78 2.03 -11.42 -2.41
N SER A 79 1.21 -12.32 -1.87
CA SER A 79 0.61 -13.41 -2.65
C SER A 79 -0.29 -12.91 -3.78
N LEU A 80 -1.09 -11.87 -3.55
CA LEU A 80 -1.93 -11.30 -4.59
C LEU A 80 -1.07 -10.68 -5.72
N ALA A 81 -0.02 -9.95 -5.37
CA ALA A 81 0.90 -9.39 -6.35
C ALA A 81 1.59 -10.49 -7.18
N ALA A 82 2.04 -11.57 -6.53
CA ALA A 82 2.60 -12.74 -7.19
C ALA A 82 1.61 -13.41 -8.16
N TRP A 83 0.35 -13.54 -7.75
CA TRP A 83 -0.70 -14.09 -8.62
C TRP A 83 -0.95 -13.21 -9.85
N LEU A 84 -0.96 -11.89 -9.69
CA LEU A 84 -1.10 -10.95 -10.81
C LEU A 84 0.09 -11.04 -11.77
N ILE A 85 1.31 -11.18 -11.25
CA ILE A 85 2.52 -11.41 -12.06
C ILE A 85 2.37 -12.69 -12.88
N ARG A 86 1.95 -13.80 -12.26
CA ARG A 86 1.69 -15.05 -12.99
C ARG A 86 0.64 -14.87 -14.09
N LYS A 87 -0.47 -14.22 -13.76
CA LYS A 87 -1.55 -13.92 -14.70
C LYS A 87 -1.11 -13.05 -15.88
N SER A 88 -0.06 -12.25 -15.71
CA SER A 88 0.49 -11.38 -16.75
C SER A 88 1.44 -12.07 -17.72
N GLY A 89 1.76 -13.36 -17.52
CA GLY A 89 2.53 -14.18 -18.46
C GLY A 89 3.75 -14.89 -17.87
N ASP A 90 4.06 -14.69 -16.59
CA ASP A 90 5.14 -15.41 -15.90
C ASP A 90 4.59 -16.49 -14.96
N ASP A 91 4.06 -17.56 -15.54
CA ASP A 91 3.46 -18.67 -14.78
C ASP A 91 4.44 -19.36 -13.82
N SER A 92 5.76 -19.18 -14.04
CA SER A 92 6.85 -19.75 -13.26
C SER A 92 7.17 -18.98 -11.96
N TYR A 93 6.57 -17.81 -11.79
CA TYR A 93 6.81 -16.99 -10.61
C TYR A 93 6.35 -17.69 -9.33
N ASN A 94 7.25 -17.76 -8.35
CA ASN A 94 6.98 -18.44 -7.08
C ASN A 94 6.05 -17.61 -6.20
N MET A 95 5.04 -18.26 -5.62
CA MET A 95 4.15 -17.63 -4.65
C MET A 95 4.89 -17.45 -3.32
N PRO A 96 4.82 -16.26 -2.68
CA PRO A 96 5.38 -16.01 -1.36
C PRO A 96 4.75 -16.92 -0.30
N LEU A 97 5.54 -17.27 0.71
CA LEU A 97 5.11 -17.98 1.91
C LEU A 97 4.90 -17.00 3.07
N GLU A 98 4.05 -17.38 4.03
CA GLU A 98 3.72 -16.54 5.19
C GLU A 98 4.94 -16.22 6.08
N PHE A 99 5.94 -17.09 6.06
CA PHE A 99 7.17 -16.97 6.86
C PHE A 99 8.38 -16.50 6.05
N ASP A 100 8.20 -16.12 4.78
CA ASP A 100 9.28 -15.57 3.98
C ASP A 100 9.69 -14.19 4.51
N ASP A 101 10.97 -13.84 4.34
CA ASP A 101 11.47 -12.52 4.74
C ASP A 101 10.74 -11.40 3.96
N PRO A 102 10.10 -10.43 4.65
CA PRO A 102 9.31 -9.40 3.99
C PRO A 102 10.09 -8.57 2.98
N ASN A 103 11.35 -8.23 3.28
CA ASN A 103 12.17 -7.39 2.42
C ASN A 103 12.56 -8.13 1.14
N SER A 104 12.94 -9.40 1.26
CA SER A 104 13.29 -10.26 0.14
C SER A 104 12.09 -10.53 -0.76
N THR A 105 10.93 -10.82 -0.18
CA THR A 105 9.67 -11.00 -0.93
C THR A 105 9.31 -9.73 -1.69
N LEU A 106 9.43 -8.57 -1.06
CA LEU A 106 9.14 -7.28 -1.71
C LEU A 106 10.11 -7.01 -2.87
N ALA A 107 11.41 -7.26 -2.67
CA ALA A 107 12.42 -7.09 -3.70
C ALA A 107 12.15 -7.99 -4.92
N ASN A 108 11.76 -9.24 -4.69
CA ASN A 108 11.41 -10.20 -5.73
C ASN A 108 10.17 -9.77 -6.51
N ILE A 109 9.14 -9.27 -5.83
CA ILE A 109 7.93 -8.75 -6.48
C ILE A 109 8.28 -7.51 -7.31
N MET A 110 9.06 -6.57 -6.77
CA MET A 110 9.50 -5.38 -7.50
C MET A 110 10.34 -5.72 -8.73
N ALA A 111 11.20 -6.74 -8.65
CA ALA A 111 12.00 -7.18 -9.78
C ALA A 111 11.11 -7.73 -10.92
N ALA A 112 10.15 -8.59 -10.58
CA ALA A 112 9.21 -9.14 -11.56
C ALA A 112 8.22 -8.10 -12.11
N ALA A 113 7.76 -7.17 -11.25
CA ALA A 113 6.86 -6.08 -11.61
C ALA A 113 7.40 -5.13 -12.70
N LYS A 114 8.73 -5.04 -12.86
CA LYS A 114 9.35 -4.23 -13.91
C LYS A 114 9.19 -4.83 -15.30
N ILE A 115 8.87 -6.12 -15.38
CA ILE A 115 8.84 -6.90 -16.61
C ILE A 115 7.40 -7.07 -17.11
N VAL A 116 6.39 -6.80 -16.28
CA VAL A 116 4.98 -6.99 -16.62
C VAL A 116 4.39 -5.84 -17.44
N PRO A 117 3.46 -6.11 -18.37
CA PRO A 117 2.84 -5.08 -19.22
C PRO A 117 1.98 -4.08 -18.42
N LEU A 118 1.93 -2.84 -18.93
CA LEU A 118 1.39 -1.62 -18.28
C LEU A 118 -0.04 -1.73 -17.71
N GLU A 119 -0.89 -2.57 -18.31
CA GLU A 119 -2.27 -2.80 -17.83
C GLU A 119 -2.29 -3.46 -16.43
N SER A 120 -1.35 -4.39 -16.18
CA SER A 120 -1.18 -5.05 -14.87
C SER A 120 -0.42 -4.17 -13.89
N LEU A 121 0.37 -3.22 -14.40
CA LEU A 121 1.13 -2.27 -13.60
C LEU A 121 0.20 -1.37 -12.80
N ASN A 122 -0.96 -0.95 -13.32
CA ASN A 122 -1.88 -0.06 -12.60
C ASN A 122 -2.45 -0.69 -11.32
N VAL A 123 -2.78 -1.98 -11.35
CA VAL A 123 -3.25 -2.71 -10.16
C VAL A 123 -2.12 -2.88 -9.15
N LEU A 124 -0.92 -3.19 -9.65
CA LEU A 124 0.28 -3.30 -8.82
C LEU A 124 0.66 -1.94 -8.20
N LEU A 125 0.53 -0.85 -8.95
CA LEU A 125 0.89 0.50 -8.53
C LEU A 125 -0.10 1.04 -7.49
N LEU A 126 -1.39 0.70 -7.62
CA LEU A 126 -2.39 0.94 -6.58
C LEU A 126 -2.10 0.13 -5.31
N LEU A 127 -1.71 -1.13 -5.44
CA LEU A 127 -1.24 -1.98 -4.34
C LEU A 127 0.03 -1.39 -3.69
N PHE A 128 0.99 -0.89 -4.46
CA PHE A 128 2.22 -0.29 -3.95
C PHE A 128 1.97 1.07 -3.26
N LEU A 129 1.11 1.93 -3.83
CA LEU A 129 0.66 3.15 -3.16
C LEU A 129 -0.03 2.82 -1.83
N PHE A 130 -0.78 1.73 -1.80
CA PHE A 130 -1.41 1.26 -0.57
C PHE A 130 -0.38 0.90 0.50
N LEU A 131 0.66 0.14 0.15
CA LEU A 131 1.75 -0.19 1.08
C LEU A 131 2.55 1.03 1.53
N LEU A 132 2.81 2.00 0.65
CA LEU A 132 3.54 3.22 1.04
C LEU A 132 2.72 4.08 2.01
N LEU A 133 1.41 4.20 1.78
CA LEU A 133 0.53 5.00 2.62
C LEU A 133 0.21 4.33 3.96
N ASN A 134 0.24 2.99 4.05
CA ASN A 134 -0.01 2.25 5.29
C ASN A 134 1.28 1.81 6.01
N GLY A 135 2.40 1.76 5.30
CA GLY A 135 3.71 1.32 5.78
C GLY A 135 4.47 2.38 6.58
N SER A 136 4.10 3.66 6.48
CA SER A 136 4.67 4.73 7.33
C SER A 136 4.36 4.57 8.83
N ARG A 137 3.48 3.64 9.22
CA ARG A 137 3.26 3.26 10.63
C ARG A 137 4.11 2.09 11.12
N VAL A 138 4.86 1.41 10.24
CA VAL A 138 5.67 0.23 10.61
C VAL A 138 7.12 0.61 10.96
N SER A 139 7.60 1.80 10.58
CA SER A 139 8.87 2.35 11.05
C SER A 139 8.62 3.43 12.10
N GLY A 140 8.25 2.99 13.30
CA GLY A 140 7.86 3.90 14.38
C GLY A 140 7.66 3.20 15.71
N ARG A 141 8.51 2.22 16.04
CA ARG A 141 8.59 1.75 17.43
C ARG A 141 10.04 1.44 17.78
N SER A 142 10.58 2.35 18.58
CA SER A 142 11.88 2.34 19.24
C SER A 142 12.31 0.98 19.78
N MET A 143 13.60 0.70 19.64
CA MET A 143 14.49 0.52 20.80
C MET A 143 15.70 1.42 20.62
#